data_AF-A0A1J5TPW6-F1
#
_entry.id   AF-A0A1J5TPW6-F1
#
_cell.length_a   1.000
_cell.length_b   1.000
_cell.length_c   1.000
_cell.angle_alpha   90.00
_cell.angle_beta   90.00
_cell.angle_gamma   90.00
#
_symmetry.space_group_name_H-M   'P 1'
#
loop_
_entity.id
_entity.type
_entity.pdbx_description
1 polymer ?
#
loop_
_entity_poly.entity_id
_entity_poly.type
_entity_poly.pdbx_seq_one_letter_code
_entity_poly.pdbx_strand_id
1 'polypeptide(L)'
;MNEDIQKEMMFASGALVAFAAFLVIGGISEIADMAISIGAFAVSWLGVSYFIKNYGPGSSSKQDLEKEFQWYAGLLVLFLAIMTLIGRSDPEVELTASVYGMFVFGFTLIWVVRSVAVKYFS
;
A
#
# COMPACT_ATOMS: atom_id res chain seq x y z
N MET A 1 -19.34 -1.78 -15.13
CA MET A 1 -18.06 -2.10 -14.47
C MET A 1 -18.36 -3.03 -13.30
N ASN A 2 -17.60 -4.11 -13.07
CA ASN A 2 -17.90 -5.07 -12.00
C ASN A 2 -17.78 -4.36 -10.63
N GLU A 3 -18.75 -4.55 -9.71
CA GLU A 3 -18.78 -3.89 -8.40
C GLU A 3 -17.48 -4.08 -7.60
N ASP A 4 -16.89 -5.27 -7.70
CA ASP A 4 -15.64 -5.62 -7.01
C ASP A 4 -14.45 -4.75 -7.48
N ILE A 5 -14.39 -4.48 -8.78
CA ILE A 5 -13.36 -3.61 -9.39
C ILE A 5 -13.58 -2.15 -8.96
N GLN A 6 -14.84 -1.73 -8.84
CA GLN A 6 -15.17 -0.37 -8.43
C GLN A 6 -14.79 -0.11 -6.97
N LYS A 7 -15.04 -1.08 -6.08
CA LYS A 7 -14.66 -0.98 -4.66
C LYS A 7 -13.16 -1.02 -4.46
N GLU A 8 -12.45 -1.92 -5.14
CA GLU A 8 -10.99 -1.94 -5.10
C GLU A 8 -10.40 -0.60 -5.55
N MET A 9 -10.92 -0.02 -6.64
CA MET A 9 -10.47 1.29 -7.14
C MET A 9 -10.76 2.41 -6.15
N MET A 10 -11.87 2.35 -5.42
CA MET A 10 -12.17 3.30 -4.33
C MET A 10 -11.12 3.21 -3.21
N PHE A 11 -10.74 2.02 -2.77
CA PHE A 11 -9.68 1.86 -1.77
C PHE A 11 -8.31 2.28 -2.31
N ALA A 12 -7.99 1.90 -3.55
CA ALA A 12 -6.73 2.24 -4.20
C ALA A 12 -6.54 3.75 -4.32
N SER A 13 -7.58 4.45 -4.80
CA SER A 13 -7.57 5.90 -4.96
C SER A 13 -7.50 6.61 -3.60
N GLY A 14 -8.26 6.16 -2.59
CA GLY A 14 -8.19 6.71 -1.24
C GLY A 14 -6.80 6.57 -0.62
N ALA A 15 -6.20 5.39 -0.72
CA ALA A 15 -4.85 5.13 -0.23
C ALA A 15 -3.78 5.92 -1.01
N LEU A 16 -3.93 6.07 -2.33
CA LEU A 16 -3.04 6.86 -3.17
C LEU A 16 -3.06 8.34 -2.78
N VAL A 17 -4.24 8.92 -2.56
CA VAL A 17 -4.37 10.32 -2.12
C VAL A 17 -3.71 10.53 -0.77
N ALA A 18 -3.93 9.61 0.19
CA ALA A 18 -3.27 9.67 1.49
C ALA A 18 -1.74 9.56 1.37
N PHE A 19 -1.24 8.64 0.53
CA PHE A 19 0.18 8.49 0.28
C PHE A 19 0.80 9.74 -0.36
N ALA A 20 0.16 10.32 -1.37
CA ALA A 20 0.60 11.57 -1.97
C ALA A 20 0.68 12.71 -0.96
N ALA A 21 -0.29 12.82 -0.05
CA ALA A 21 -0.25 13.79 1.03
C ALA A 21 0.94 13.57 1.97
N PHE A 22 1.25 12.31 2.31
CA PHE A 22 2.43 11.98 3.12
C PHE A 22 3.75 12.31 2.45
N LEU A 23 3.89 12.10 1.13
CA LEU A 23 5.09 12.50 0.38
C LEU A 23 5.33 14.01 0.50
N VAL A 24 4.28 14.81 0.33
CA VAL A 24 4.37 16.29 0.46
C VAL A 24 4.71 16.69 1.90
N ILE A 25 4.06 16.08 2.90
CA ILE A 25 4.32 16.35 4.33
C ILE A 25 5.74 15.93 4.73
N GLY A 26 6.24 14.85 4.15
CA GLY A 26 7.59 14.32 4.33
C GLY A 26 8.68 15.10 3.62
N GLY A 27 8.32 16.16 2.87
CA GLY A 27 9.28 17.07 2.24
C GLY A 27 9.71 16.67 0.82
N ILE A 28 9.11 15.64 0.21
CA ILE A 28 9.35 15.32 -1.20
C ILE A 28 8.72 16.42 -2.06
N SER A 29 9.55 17.24 -2.67
CA SER A 29 9.13 18.39 -3.49
C SER A 29 9.46 18.25 -4.97
N GLU A 30 10.38 17.34 -5.32
CA GLU A 30 10.73 17.06 -6.71
C GLU A 30 9.65 16.20 -7.39
N ILE A 31 9.20 16.65 -8.56
CA ILE A 31 8.15 15.95 -9.33
C ILE A 31 8.62 14.55 -9.75
N ALA A 32 9.90 14.38 -10.07
CA ALA A 32 10.46 13.09 -10.45
C ALA A 32 10.36 12.08 -9.29
N ASP A 33 10.74 12.50 -8.08
CA ASP A 33 10.69 11.68 -6.87
C ASP A 33 9.27 11.33 -6.44
N MET A 34 8.32 12.27 -6.58
CA MET A 34 6.90 11.99 -6.39
C MET A 34 6.40 10.95 -7.40
N ALA A 35 6.77 11.10 -8.68
CA ALA A 35 6.35 10.17 -9.73
C ALA A 35 6.89 8.75 -9.50
N ILE A 36 8.17 8.64 -9.10
CA ILE A 36 8.78 7.34 -8.74
C ILE A 36 8.04 6.70 -7.56
N SER A 37 7.76 7.49 -6.52
CA SER A 37 7.07 7.01 -5.32
C SER A 37 5.65 6.53 -5.64
N ILE A 38 4.88 7.33 -6.40
CA ILE A 38 3.54 6.96 -6.87
C ILE A 38 3.58 5.71 -7.75
N GLY A 39 4.58 5.59 -8.63
CA GLY A 39 4.82 4.40 -9.43
C GLY A 39 5.05 3.15 -8.57
N ALA A 40 5.88 3.26 -7.53
CA ALA A 40 6.12 2.18 -6.59
C ALA A 40 4.85 1.77 -5.83
N PHE A 41 4.03 2.74 -5.42
CA PHE A 41 2.72 2.47 -4.82
C PHE A 41 1.82 1.71 -5.79
N ALA A 42 1.73 2.12 -7.05
CA ALA A 42 0.89 1.45 -8.04
C ALA A 42 1.33 0.00 -8.27
N VAL A 43 2.64 -0.25 -8.37
CA VAL A 43 3.19 -1.61 -8.50
C VAL A 43 2.87 -2.44 -7.25
N SER A 44 3.06 -1.88 -6.05
CA SER A 44 2.70 -2.55 -4.79
C SER A 44 1.22 -2.91 -4.74
N TRP A 45 0.35 -1.96 -5.07
CA TRP A 45 -1.09 -2.17 -5.08
C TRP A 45 -1.48 -3.29 -6.02
N LEU A 46 -1.00 -3.26 -7.26
CA LEU A 46 -1.28 -4.31 -8.25
C LEU A 46 -0.78 -5.68 -7.80
N GLY A 47 0.44 -5.74 -7.24
CA GLY A 47 1.02 -6.95 -6.69
C GLY A 47 0.15 -7.53 -5.56
N VAL A 48 -0.12 -6.74 -4.52
CA VAL A 48 -0.92 -7.20 -3.38
C VAL A 48 -2.35 -7.56 -3.81
N SER A 49 -2.99 -6.75 -4.67
CA SER A 49 -4.31 -7.05 -5.23
C SER A 49 -4.35 -8.42 -5.91
N TYR A 50 -3.33 -8.74 -6.71
CA TYR A 50 -3.23 -10.05 -7.36
C TYR A 50 -3.14 -11.17 -6.32
N PHE A 51 -2.31 -11.00 -5.28
CA PHE A 51 -2.14 -12.03 -4.25
C PHE A 51 -3.36 -12.21 -3.36
N ILE A 52 -4.03 -11.13 -2.94
CA ILE A 52 -5.27 -11.20 -2.15
C ILE A 52 -6.36 -11.95 -2.93
N LYS A 53 -6.54 -11.62 -4.23
CA LYS A 53 -7.59 -12.23 -5.07
C LYS A 53 -7.36 -13.72 -5.34
N ASN A 54 -6.10 -14.15 -5.48
CA ASN A 54 -5.77 -15.52 -5.91
C ASN A 54 -5.36 -16.45 -4.76
N TYR A 55 -4.92 -15.90 -3.64
CA TYR A 55 -4.35 -16.65 -2.52
C TYR A 55 -4.89 -16.22 -1.14
N GLY A 56 -5.40 -14.99 -0.98
CA GLY A 56 -5.95 -14.54 0.30
C GLY A 56 -7.40 -15.01 0.56
N PRO A 57 -7.95 -14.67 1.75
CA PRO A 57 -9.36 -14.95 2.09
C PRO A 57 -10.37 -14.40 1.06
N GLY A 58 -9.97 -13.35 0.33
CA GLY A 58 -10.76 -12.73 -0.72
C GLY A 58 -11.03 -13.61 -1.95
N SER A 59 -10.40 -14.79 -2.08
CA SER A 59 -10.80 -15.76 -3.11
C SER A 59 -12.12 -16.46 -2.80
N SER A 60 -12.57 -16.42 -1.54
CA SER A 60 -13.69 -17.22 -1.05
C SER A 60 -15.04 -16.49 -1.09
N SER A 61 -15.06 -15.16 -0.89
CA SER A 61 -16.28 -14.36 -1.00
C SER A 61 -15.99 -12.89 -1.33
N LYS A 62 -16.98 -12.20 -1.93
CA LYS A 62 -16.88 -10.77 -2.25
C LYS A 62 -16.75 -9.89 -1.02
N GLN A 63 -17.43 -10.26 0.06
CA GLN A 63 -17.40 -9.50 1.32
C GLN A 63 -16.04 -9.62 2.00
N ASP A 64 -15.43 -10.81 1.98
CA ASP A 64 -14.09 -11.02 2.51
C ASP A 64 -13.04 -10.29 1.68
N LEU A 65 -13.21 -10.27 0.35
CA LEU A 65 -12.32 -9.53 -0.56
C LEU A 65 -12.33 -8.02 -0.27
N GLU A 66 -13.51 -7.43 -0.13
CA GLU A 66 -13.66 -6.02 0.22
C GLU A 66 -13.00 -5.69 1.56
N LYS A 67 -13.23 -6.54 2.57
CA LYS A 67 -12.64 -6.37 3.90
C LYS A 67 -11.12 -6.48 3.87
N GLU A 68 -10.57 -7.39 3.08
CA GLU A 68 -9.12 -7.54 2.89
C GLU A 68 -8.52 -6.29 2.22
N PHE A 69 -9.16 -5.71 1.21
CA PHE A 69 -8.72 -4.44 0.60
C PHE A 69 -8.80 -3.28 1.58
N GLN A 70 -9.84 -3.21 2.40
CA GLN A 70 -9.97 -2.20 3.45
C GLN A 70 -8.84 -2.32 4.48
N TRP A 71 -8.54 -3.54 4.94
CA TRP A 71 -7.43 -3.79 5.88
C TRP A 71 -6.08 -3.44 5.27
N TYR A 72 -5.85 -3.86 4.03
CA TYR A 72 -4.63 -3.54 3.31
C TYR A 72 -4.43 -2.02 3.19
N ALA A 73 -5.46 -1.31 2.69
CA ALA A 73 -5.41 0.14 2.56
C ALA A 73 -5.19 0.83 3.91
N GLY A 74 -5.93 0.43 4.94
CA GLY A 74 -5.83 1.02 6.28
C GLY A 74 -4.46 0.81 6.92
N LEU A 75 -3.91 -0.41 6.84
CA LEU A 75 -2.59 -0.72 7.38
C LEU A 75 -1.47 -0.05 6.58
N LEU A 76 -1.63 0.06 5.25
CA LEU A 76 -0.67 0.77 4.40
C LEU A 76 -0.60 2.25 4.77
N VAL A 77 -1.76 2.91 4.88
CA VAL A 77 -1.86 4.32 5.28
C VAL A 77 -1.30 4.55 6.68
N LEU A 78 -1.61 3.66 7.63
CA LEU A 78 -1.07 3.74 9.00
C LEU A 78 0.45 3.59 9.00
N PHE A 79 0.98 2.61 8.30
CA PHE A 79 2.41 2.37 8.18
C PHE A 79 3.13 3.60 7.59
N LEU A 80 2.61 4.13 6.47
CA LEU A 80 3.14 5.34 5.84
C LEU A 80 3.09 6.57 6.77
N ALA A 81 2.01 6.73 7.53
CA ALA A 81 1.89 7.81 8.51
C ALA A 81 2.98 7.72 9.58
N ILE A 82 3.21 6.52 10.14
CA ILE A 82 4.26 6.29 11.14
C ILE A 82 5.63 6.63 10.55
N MET A 83 5.95 6.14 9.35
CA MET A 83 7.25 6.41 8.71
C MET A 83 7.46 7.90 8.44
N THR A 84 6.42 8.59 7.97
CA THR A 84 6.44 10.04 7.72
C THR A 84 6.68 10.81 9.01
N LEU A 85 6.03 10.41 10.10
CA LEU A 85 6.20 11.04 11.41
C LEU A 85 7.61 10.82 11.97
N ILE A 86 8.16 9.61 11.83
CA ILE A 86 9.52 9.28 12.29
C ILE A 86 10.53 10.14 11.57
N GLY A 87 10.55 10.13 10.23
CA GLY A 87 11.55 10.89 9.48
C GLY A 87 11.35 12.40 9.50
N ARG A 88 10.19 12.89 9.96
CA ARG A 88 10.02 14.31 10.28
C ARG A 88 10.53 14.67 11.68
N SER A 89 10.46 13.74 12.63
CA SER A 89 10.79 13.97 14.04
C SER A 89 12.25 13.69 14.35
N ASP A 90 12.89 12.82 13.57
CA ASP A 90 14.29 12.42 13.73
C ASP A 90 15.15 13.04 12.60
N PRO A 91 16.03 14.00 12.90
CA PRO A 91 16.87 14.64 11.90
C PRO A 91 17.93 13.71 11.30
N GLU A 92 18.18 12.53 11.89
CA GLU A 92 19.10 11.53 11.34
C GLU A 92 18.44 10.65 10.27
N VAL A 93 17.10 10.69 10.15
CA VAL A 93 16.32 9.86 9.22
C VAL A 93 15.86 10.69 8.03
N GLU A 94 16.63 10.67 6.95
CA GLU A 94 16.28 11.36 5.71
C GLU A 94 15.25 10.54 4.89
N LEU A 95 14.02 11.08 4.78
CA LEU A 95 12.93 10.49 4.00
C LEU A 95 13.10 10.77 2.50
N THR A 96 14.00 10.03 1.85
CA THR A 96 14.16 10.08 0.39
C THR A 96 13.10 9.23 -0.33
N ALA A 97 12.90 9.46 -1.63
CA ALA A 97 12.03 8.63 -2.46
C ALA A 97 12.43 7.14 -2.43
N SER A 98 13.73 6.85 -2.36
CA SER A 98 14.25 5.48 -2.26
C SER A 98 13.87 4.78 -0.95
N VAL A 99 13.84 5.54 0.16
CA VAL A 99 13.44 5.06 1.48
C VAL A 99 11.94 4.74 1.50
N TYR A 100 11.09 5.63 0.97
CA TYR A 100 9.67 5.34 0.78
C TYR A 100 9.44 4.11 -0.11
N GLY A 101 10.16 4.01 -1.22
CA GLY A 101 10.09 2.85 -2.12
C GLY A 101 10.45 1.54 -1.41
N MET A 102 11.50 1.53 -0.59
CA MET A 102 11.90 0.36 0.19
C MET A 102 10.85 -0.04 1.22
N PHE A 103 10.26 0.92 1.93
CA PHE A 103 9.20 0.65 2.90
C PHE A 103 7.94 0.10 2.25
N VAL A 104 7.51 0.70 1.14
CA VAL A 104 6.38 0.20 0.35
C VAL A 104 6.66 -1.23 -0.10
N PHE A 105 7.85 -1.51 -0.65
CA PHE A 105 8.24 -2.85 -1.10
C PHE A 105 8.26 -3.88 0.04
N GLY A 106 8.83 -3.53 1.21
CA GLY A 106 8.83 -4.40 2.38
C GLY A 106 7.41 -4.73 2.84
N PHE A 107 6.52 -3.72 2.86
CA PHE A 107 5.11 -3.92 3.17
C PHE A 107 4.40 -4.81 2.14
N THR A 108 4.70 -4.64 0.83
CA THR A 108 4.22 -5.51 -0.24
C THR A 108 4.57 -6.97 0.04
N LEU A 109 5.85 -7.25 0.34
CA LEU A 109 6.32 -8.63 0.59
C LEU A 109 5.61 -9.29 1.77
N ILE A 110 5.39 -8.56 2.87
CA ILE A 110 4.66 -9.07 4.03
C ILE A 110 3.26 -9.51 3.62
N TRP A 111 2.55 -8.68 2.84
CA TRP A 111 1.21 -9.00 2.36
C TRP A 111 1.19 -10.17 1.38
N VAL A 112 2.14 -10.24 0.47
CA VAL A 112 2.31 -11.36 -0.46
C VAL A 112 2.49 -12.67 0.30
N VAL A 113 3.45 -12.71 1.24
CA VAL A 113 3.71 -13.90 2.07
C VAL A 113 2.48 -14.28 2.89
N ARG A 114 1.81 -13.29 3.51
CA ARG A 114 0.56 -13.53 4.25
C ARG A 114 -0.52 -14.16 3.36
N SER A 115 -0.78 -13.60 2.18
CA SER A 115 -1.79 -14.13 1.27
C SER A 115 -1.46 -15.56 0.85
N VAL A 116 -0.21 -15.86 0.54
CA VAL A 116 0.21 -17.23 0.20
C VAL A 116 0.06 -18.18 1.40
N ALA A 117 0.47 -17.75 2.59
CA ALA A 117 0.36 -18.54 3.82
C ALA A 117 -1.10 -18.87 4.14
N VAL A 118 -2.03 -17.92 4.00
CA VAL A 118 -3.46 -18.19 4.19
C VAL A 118 -3.94 -19.30 3.26
N LYS A 119 -3.62 -19.25 1.96
CA LYS A 119 -4.00 -20.34 1.04
C LYS A 119 -3.44 -21.70 1.45
N TYR A 120 -2.20 -21.72 1.92
CA TYR A 120 -1.50 -22.96 2.24
C TYR A 120 -2.01 -23.61 3.53
N PHE A 121 -2.45 -22.81 4.50
CA PHE A 121 -2.89 -23.27 5.83
C PHE A 121 -4.42 -23.25 6.05
N SER A 122 -5.21 -22.78 5.07
CA SER A 122 -6.68 -22.91 5.04
C SER A 122 -7.12 -24.28 4.53
#